data_AF-A0A5B7BPA6-F1
#
_entry.id   AF-A0A5B7BPA6-F1
#
_cell.length_a   1.000
_cell.length_b   1.000
_cell.length_c   1.000
_cell.angle_alpha   90.00
_cell.angle_beta   90.00
_cell.angle_gamma   90.00
#
_symmetry.space_group_name_H-M   'P 1'
#
loop_
_entity.id
_entity.type
_entity.pdbx_description
1 polymer ?
#
loop_
_entity_poly.entity_id
_entity_poly.type
_entity_poly.pdbx_seq_one_letter_code
_entity_poly.pdbx_strand_id
1 'polypeptide(L)'
;MQDVFIVGGHINYDNTEKGNVFTMPSNEYAEFNMFLDPLAAKTVFDSELDITLIPLGIQRKVSAFPKILARLSLMKNTPEALFARRLLSRLHRLQQKHHRYQHMDTFLGEILGAVILAGDNSILNSAFQVKPIKVFATGVESEDGQITIDKKQGKPVKVLENVNPMVYYDLFANQLGDEKQSAVLGSFYEQRRIWSTPNKK
;
A
#
# COMPACT_ATOMS: atom_id res chain seq x y z
N MET A 1 -22.31 -8.68 -2.92
CA MET A 1 -21.54 -8.18 -1.75
C MET A 1 -20.39 -7.36 -2.30
N GLN A 2 -20.16 -6.16 -1.77
CA GLN A 2 -19.02 -5.32 -2.13
C GLN A 2 -17.90 -5.55 -1.11
N ASP A 3 -16.78 -6.10 -1.57
CA ASP A 3 -15.57 -6.31 -0.78
C ASP A 3 -14.68 -5.06 -0.89
N VAL A 4 -14.25 -4.54 0.25
CA VAL A 4 -13.40 -3.34 0.32
C VAL A 4 -12.03 -3.72 0.86
N PHE A 5 -11.01 -3.44 0.04
CA PHE A 5 -9.62 -3.58 0.44
C PHE A 5 -9.10 -2.27 0.99
N ILE A 6 -8.66 -2.29 2.24
CA ILE A 6 -8.13 -1.13 2.96
C ILE A 6 -6.64 -1.37 3.23
N VAL A 7 -5.80 -0.50 2.68
CA VAL A 7 -4.38 -0.40 3.06
C VAL A 7 -4.27 0.73 4.07
N GLY A 8 -3.97 0.37 5.30
CA GLY A 8 -3.91 1.33 6.40
C GLY A 8 -4.25 0.67 7.72
N GLY A 9 -4.28 1.49 8.76
CA GLY A 9 -4.49 1.01 10.12
C GLY A 9 -3.27 0.33 10.72
N HIS A 10 -3.16 0.40 12.05
CA HIS A 10 -2.11 -0.25 12.81
C HIS A 10 -2.73 -1.08 13.92
N ILE A 11 -2.48 -2.39 13.89
CA ILE A 11 -2.94 -3.31 14.94
C ILE A 11 -1.72 -3.59 15.82
N ASN A 12 -1.74 -3.02 17.02
CA ASN A 12 -0.67 -3.18 17.98
C ASN A 12 -0.92 -4.43 18.85
N TYR A 13 -0.29 -5.57 18.51
CA TYR A 13 -0.49 -6.83 19.22
C TYR A 13 0.12 -6.83 20.62
N ASP A 14 1.34 -6.30 20.75
CA ASP A 14 2.16 -6.44 21.96
C ASP A 14 2.48 -5.08 22.63
N ASN A 15 1.86 -3.99 22.17
CA ASN A 15 2.16 -2.61 22.57
C ASN A 15 3.61 -2.15 22.29
N THR A 16 4.35 -2.87 21.45
CA THR A 16 5.75 -2.58 21.15
C THR A 16 5.94 -1.81 19.85
N GLU A 17 5.02 -1.93 18.90
CA GLU A 17 5.11 -1.26 17.61
C GLU A 17 4.30 0.03 17.62
N LYS A 18 4.96 1.15 17.30
CA LYS A 18 4.30 2.44 17.09
C LYS A 18 3.64 2.50 15.72
N GLY A 19 2.63 3.36 15.60
CA GLY A 19 2.02 3.76 14.35
C GLY A 19 2.99 4.56 13.46
N ASN A 20 2.46 5.27 12.47
CA ASN A 20 3.28 6.10 11.58
C ASN A 20 2.93 7.60 11.63
N VAL A 21 1.96 8.05 12.43
CA VAL A 21 1.57 9.47 12.57
C VAL A 21 2.69 10.30 13.22
N PHE A 22 3.67 10.73 12.43
CA PHE A 22 4.83 11.49 12.93
C PHE A 22 4.55 12.99 13.10
N THR A 23 3.43 13.50 12.59
CA THR A 23 3.04 14.91 12.71
C THR A 23 2.38 15.22 14.05
N MET A 24 1.90 14.20 14.78
CA MET A 24 1.22 14.35 16.06
C MET A 24 1.85 13.41 17.10
N PRO A 25 2.89 13.85 17.84
CA PRO A 25 3.65 12.98 18.75
C PRO A 25 2.83 12.36 19.88
N SER A 26 1.69 12.96 20.25
CA SER A 26 0.76 12.43 21.25
C SER A 26 0.00 11.19 20.77
N ASN A 27 -0.07 10.94 19.45
CA ASN A 27 -0.73 9.78 18.88
C ASN A 27 0.30 8.73 18.44
N GLU A 28 0.70 7.90 19.39
CA GLU A 28 1.80 6.95 19.17
C GLU A 28 1.42 5.72 18.33
N TYR A 29 0.12 5.41 18.22
CA TYR A 29 -0.33 4.10 17.73
C TYR A 29 -1.22 4.16 16.49
N ALA A 30 -1.70 5.34 16.07
CA ALA A 30 -2.50 5.44 14.86
C ALA A 30 -1.66 5.30 13.58
N GLU A 31 -2.32 4.88 12.51
CA GLU A 31 -1.78 4.93 11.15
C GLU A 31 -2.37 6.15 10.43
N PHE A 32 -1.59 6.81 9.58
CA PHE A 32 -1.94 8.05 8.90
C PHE A 32 -3.28 8.01 8.18
N ASN A 33 -3.57 7.00 7.36
CA ASN A 33 -4.84 6.98 6.62
C ASN A 33 -6.05 6.94 7.57
N MET A 34 -5.91 6.27 8.71
CA MET A 34 -6.96 6.25 9.75
C MET A 34 -7.01 7.56 10.54
N PHE A 35 -5.86 8.17 10.84
CA PHE A 35 -5.78 9.42 11.58
C PHE A 35 -6.24 10.64 10.76
N LEU A 36 -6.08 10.61 9.44
CA LEU A 36 -6.45 11.72 8.55
C LEU A 36 -7.96 11.99 8.55
N ASP A 37 -8.78 10.93 8.60
CA ASP A 37 -10.23 11.03 8.79
C ASP A 37 -10.74 9.87 9.67
N PRO A 38 -10.62 10.00 11.01
CA PRO A 38 -11.00 8.96 11.96
C PRO A 38 -12.49 8.63 11.88
N LEU A 39 -13.32 9.64 11.62
CA LEU A 39 -14.77 9.48 11.55
C LEU A 39 -15.18 8.68 10.31
N ALA A 40 -14.58 8.98 9.15
CA ALA A 40 -14.81 8.19 7.94
C ALA A 40 -14.30 6.76 8.11
N ALA A 41 -13.09 6.58 8.67
CA ALA A 41 -12.55 5.26 8.99
C ALA A 41 -13.53 4.48 9.88
N LYS A 42 -13.95 5.06 11.00
CA LYS A 42 -14.93 4.46 11.90
C LYS A 42 -16.24 4.10 11.19
N THR A 43 -16.77 5.00 10.37
CA THR A 43 -18.01 4.76 9.63
C THR A 43 -17.90 3.56 8.69
N VAL A 44 -16.77 3.42 7.98
CA VAL A 44 -16.50 2.25 7.13
C VAL A 44 -16.37 0.98 7.97
N PHE A 45 -15.60 1.03 9.05
CA PHE A 45 -15.38 -0.12 9.94
C PHE A 45 -16.61 -0.50 10.78
N ASP A 46 -17.63 0.36 10.90
CA ASP A 46 -18.91 0.03 11.54
C ASP A 46 -20.01 -0.36 10.52
N SER A 47 -19.73 -0.24 9.21
CA SER A 47 -20.70 -0.55 8.14
C SER A 47 -20.95 -2.07 7.98
N GLU A 48 -21.85 -2.44 7.06
CA GLU A 48 -22.10 -3.85 6.68
C GLU A 48 -21.16 -4.39 5.59
N LEU A 49 -20.19 -3.59 5.13
CA LEU A 49 -19.27 -4.01 4.05
C LEU A 49 -18.36 -5.17 4.47
N ASP A 50 -18.02 -6.06 3.55
CA ASP A 50 -16.94 -7.01 3.77
C ASP A 50 -15.62 -6.26 3.64
N ILE A 51 -14.79 -6.31 4.68
CA ILE A 51 -13.53 -5.55 4.72
C ILE A 51 -12.35 -6.52 4.79
N THR A 52 -11.42 -6.32 3.86
CA THR A 52 -10.07 -6.88 3.93
C THR A 52 -9.07 -5.78 4.30
N LEU A 53 -8.39 -5.93 5.44
CA LEU A 53 -7.43 -4.97 5.98
C LEU A 53 -6.00 -5.43 5.77
N ILE A 54 -5.16 -4.52 5.26
CA ILE A 54 -3.70 -4.68 5.12
C ILE A 54 -3.04 -3.69 6.10
N PRO A 55 -2.71 -4.15 7.33
CA PRO A 55 -2.24 -3.26 8.38
C PRO A 55 -0.78 -2.85 8.17
N LEU A 56 -0.39 -1.74 8.81
CA LEU A 56 0.93 -1.12 8.74
C LEU A 56 2.08 -2.10 9.04
N GLY A 57 1.90 -3.01 10.01
CA GLY A 57 2.91 -4.03 10.32
C GLY A 57 3.25 -4.93 9.13
N ILE A 58 2.30 -5.23 8.25
CA ILE A 58 2.55 -6.00 7.02
C ILE A 58 3.19 -5.13 5.94
N GLN A 59 2.71 -3.90 5.80
CA GLN A 59 3.27 -2.94 4.86
C GLN A 59 4.77 -2.74 5.10
N ARG A 60 5.20 -2.61 6.37
CA ARG A 60 6.61 -2.49 6.78
C ARG A 60 7.47 -3.68 6.33
N LYS A 61 6.93 -4.91 6.28
CA LYS A 61 7.67 -6.11 5.84
C LYS A 61 8.08 -6.05 4.36
N VAL A 62 7.37 -5.25 3.56
CA VAL A 62 7.61 -5.10 2.11
C VAL A 62 8.22 -3.75 1.72
N SER A 63 8.59 -2.92 2.70
CA SER A 63 9.15 -1.58 2.51
C SER A 63 10.68 -1.57 2.25
N ALA A 64 11.17 -2.39 1.33
CA ALA A 64 12.61 -2.44 1.01
C ALA A 64 12.94 -2.05 -0.45
N PHE A 65 13.33 -0.78 -0.65
CA PHE A 65 13.74 -0.26 -1.96
C PHE A 65 14.83 -1.10 -2.66
N PRO A 66 15.93 -1.50 -2.00
CA PRO A 66 16.97 -2.28 -2.69
C PRO A 66 16.45 -3.60 -3.26
N LYS A 67 15.53 -4.27 -2.55
CA LYS A 67 14.99 -5.57 -2.98
C LYS A 67 14.07 -5.44 -4.18
N ILE A 68 13.12 -4.49 -4.14
CA ILE A 68 12.20 -4.27 -5.27
C ILE A 68 12.92 -3.73 -6.51
N LEU A 69 13.91 -2.86 -6.34
CA LEU A 69 14.74 -2.34 -7.43
C LEU A 69 15.60 -3.44 -8.06
N ALA A 70 16.16 -4.35 -7.25
CA ALA A 70 16.88 -5.51 -7.75
C ALA A 70 15.98 -6.39 -8.61
N ARG A 71 14.75 -6.69 -8.17
CA ARG A 71 13.80 -7.48 -8.98
C ARG A 71 13.40 -6.79 -10.28
N LEU A 72 13.08 -5.49 -10.23
CA LEU A 72 12.80 -4.71 -11.45
C LEU A 72 13.97 -4.65 -12.45
N SER A 73 15.22 -4.74 -11.97
CA SER A 73 16.39 -4.72 -12.84
C SER A 73 16.56 -6.00 -13.68
N LEU A 74 15.95 -7.11 -13.24
CA LEU A 74 15.97 -8.39 -13.93
C LEU A 74 14.87 -8.49 -15.00
N MET A 75 13.91 -7.56 -15.01
CA MET A 75 12.78 -7.58 -15.93
C MET A 75 13.14 -7.02 -17.30
N LYS A 76 12.34 -7.40 -18.31
CA LYS A 76 12.38 -6.77 -19.63
C LYS A 76 12.09 -5.28 -19.50
N ASN A 77 12.71 -4.47 -20.36
CA ASN A 77 12.59 -3.00 -20.33
C ASN A 77 11.27 -2.53 -20.97
N THR A 78 10.13 -3.01 -20.46
CA THR A 78 8.83 -2.39 -20.78
C THR A 78 8.82 -0.93 -20.30
N PRO A 79 8.06 -0.03 -20.94
CA PRO A 79 7.88 1.34 -20.47
C PRO A 79 7.45 1.42 -19.00
N GLU A 80 6.58 0.52 -18.56
CA GLU A 80 6.05 0.45 -17.20
C GLU A 80 7.12 0.05 -16.18
N ALA A 81 7.88 -1.02 -16.44
CA ALA A 81 8.98 -1.44 -15.57
C ALA A 81 10.07 -0.37 -15.50
N LEU A 82 10.37 0.29 -16.63
CA LEU A 82 11.34 1.38 -16.68
C LEU A 82 10.86 2.61 -15.89
N PHE A 83 9.59 2.97 -16.02
CA PHE A 83 8.97 4.05 -15.26
C PHE A 83 9.03 3.76 -13.75
N ALA A 84 8.54 2.59 -13.33
CA ALA A 84 8.55 2.18 -11.93
C ALA A 84 9.97 2.15 -11.35
N ARG A 85 10.93 1.54 -12.07
CA ARG A 85 12.34 1.51 -11.63
C ARG A 85 12.89 2.92 -11.45
N ARG A 86 12.64 3.84 -12.39
CA ARG A 86 13.11 5.23 -12.30
C ARG A 86 12.46 5.97 -11.13
N LEU A 87 11.15 5.83 -10.94
CA LEU A 87 10.41 6.45 -9.85
C LEU A 87 10.92 5.96 -8.49
N LEU A 88 10.94 4.64 -8.28
CA LEU A 88 11.39 4.04 -7.02
C LEU A 88 12.86 4.35 -6.73
N SER A 89 13.72 4.38 -7.76
CA SER A 89 15.12 4.81 -7.58
C SER A 89 15.24 6.26 -7.13
N ARG A 90 14.36 7.14 -7.63
CA ARG A 90 14.32 8.55 -7.21
C ARG A 90 13.86 8.69 -5.76
N LEU A 91 12.81 7.96 -5.36
CA LEU A 91 12.32 7.94 -3.98
C LEU A 91 13.38 7.40 -3.02
N HIS A 92 14.02 6.28 -3.38
CA HIS A 92 15.11 5.71 -2.58
C HIS A 92 16.27 6.70 -2.39
N ARG A 93 16.68 7.38 -3.46
CA ARG A 93 17.73 8.40 -3.40
C ARG A 93 17.32 9.58 -2.52
N LEU A 94 16.05 10.00 -2.54
CA LEU A 94 15.55 11.07 -1.67
C LEU A 94 15.61 10.63 -0.20
N GLN A 95 15.15 9.41 0.10
CA GLN A 95 15.20 8.82 1.44
C GLN A 95 16.63 8.81 2.01
N GLN A 96 17.61 8.41 1.19
CA GLN A 96 19.02 8.35 1.60
C GLN A 96 19.66 9.73 1.82
N LYS A 97 19.24 10.74 1.06
CA LYS A 97 19.92 12.05 1.02
C LYS A 97 19.37 13.07 2.01
N HIS A 98 18.15 12.89 2.49
CA HIS A 98 17.48 13.98 3.20
C HIS A 98 16.54 13.47 4.29
N HIS A 99 16.77 13.92 5.53
CA HIS A 99 16.05 13.46 6.73
C HIS A 99 14.53 13.60 6.63
N ARG A 100 14.02 14.68 6.01
CA ARG A 100 12.57 14.89 5.78
C ARG A 100 11.90 13.79 4.95
N TYR A 101 12.67 13.00 4.20
CA TYR A 101 12.16 11.93 3.33
C TYR A 101 12.45 10.53 3.91
N GLN A 102 12.80 10.42 5.20
CA GLN A 102 13.12 9.14 5.83
C GLN A 102 12.00 8.08 5.72
N HIS A 103 10.74 8.53 5.65
CA HIS A 103 9.54 7.67 5.58
C HIS A 103 9.11 7.29 4.15
N MET A 104 9.90 7.63 3.12
CA MET A 104 9.53 7.36 1.71
C MET A 104 9.35 5.87 1.39
N ASP A 105 9.91 4.97 2.19
CA ASP A 105 9.72 3.53 2.10
C ASP A 105 8.30 3.06 2.45
N THR A 106 7.53 3.88 3.17
CA THR A 106 6.10 3.65 3.42
C THR A 106 5.31 3.56 2.11
N PHE A 107 5.72 4.29 1.06
CA PHE A 107 5.11 4.23 -0.27
C PHE A 107 5.09 2.82 -0.87
N LEU A 108 6.09 1.99 -0.57
CA LEU A 108 6.13 0.60 -1.05
C LEU A 108 5.07 -0.27 -0.40
N GLY A 109 4.65 0.08 0.82
CA GLY A 109 3.56 -0.57 1.54
C GLY A 109 2.20 -0.31 0.91
N GLU A 110 1.98 0.91 0.40
CA GLU A 110 0.74 1.30 -0.30
C GLU A 110 0.47 0.45 -1.56
N ILE A 111 1.54 0.08 -2.27
CA ILE A 111 1.46 -0.75 -3.48
C ILE A 111 0.98 -2.18 -3.16
N LEU A 112 1.19 -2.65 -1.92
CA LEU A 112 0.83 -4.00 -1.50
C LEU A 112 -0.66 -4.29 -1.69
N GLY A 113 -1.53 -3.32 -1.46
CA GLY A 113 -2.98 -3.50 -1.65
C GLY A 113 -3.35 -3.89 -3.06
N ALA A 114 -2.78 -3.19 -4.05
CA ALA A 114 -3.01 -3.50 -5.45
C ALA A 114 -2.42 -4.87 -5.85
N VAL A 115 -1.25 -5.23 -5.33
CA VAL A 115 -0.62 -6.53 -5.62
C VAL A 115 -1.41 -7.69 -5.00
N ILE A 116 -1.95 -7.51 -3.79
CA ILE A 116 -2.81 -8.51 -3.14
C ILE A 116 -4.14 -8.66 -3.87
N LEU A 117 -4.74 -7.55 -4.32
CA LEU A 117 -6.02 -7.57 -5.04
C LEU A 117 -5.90 -8.21 -6.43
N ALA A 118 -4.83 -7.91 -7.15
CA ALA A 118 -4.60 -8.42 -8.51
C ALA A 118 -3.94 -9.81 -8.52
N GLY A 119 -3.21 -10.16 -7.47
CA GLY A 119 -2.50 -11.43 -7.36
C GLY A 119 -3.41 -12.57 -6.94
N ASP A 120 -3.03 -13.80 -7.33
CA ASP A 120 -3.63 -14.99 -6.76
C ASP A 120 -3.14 -15.12 -5.30
N ASN A 121 -4.08 -15.08 -4.35
CA ASN A 121 -3.81 -15.18 -2.91
C ASN A 121 -3.01 -16.44 -2.54
N SER A 122 -3.10 -17.52 -3.34
CA SER A 122 -2.32 -18.73 -3.14
C SER A 122 -0.82 -18.53 -3.42
N ILE A 123 -0.47 -17.58 -4.30
CA ILE A 123 0.92 -17.31 -4.70
C ILE A 123 1.65 -16.52 -3.62
N LEU A 124 0.99 -15.54 -2.98
CA LEU A 124 1.61 -14.67 -1.98
C LEU A 124 1.89 -15.36 -0.62
N ASN A 125 1.45 -16.61 -0.45
CA ASN A 125 1.39 -17.30 0.85
C ASN A 125 0.73 -16.43 1.92
N SER A 126 -0.28 -15.67 1.51
CA SER A 126 -0.94 -14.70 2.38
C SER A 126 -1.83 -15.42 3.38
N ALA A 127 -1.52 -15.25 4.66
CA ALA A 127 -2.37 -15.73 5.74
C ALA A 127 -3.34 -14.63 6.16
N PHE A 128 -4.62 -14.92 6.13
CA PHE A 128 -5.66 -14.00 6.61
C PHE A 128 -6.31 -14.56 7.87
N GLN A 129 -6.65 -13.68 8.81
CA GLN A 129 -7.42 -14.01 10.00
C GLN A 129 -8.56 -13.02 10.17
N VAL A 130 -9.72 -13.51 10.59
CA VAL A 130 -10.83 -12.64 10.96
C VAL A 130 -10.59 -12.13 12.39
N LYS A 131 -10.55 -10.81 12.56
CA LYS A 131 -10.37 -10.15 13.86
C LYS A 131 -11.48 -9.13 14.10
N PRO A 132 -12.00 -9.02 15.34
CA PRO A 132 -13.02 -8.02 15.65
C PRO A 132 -12.36 -6.64 15.84
N ILE A 133 -12.43 -5.80 14.81
CA ILE A 133 -11.75 -4.52 14.72
C ILE A 133 -12.67 -3.37 15.16
N LYS A 134 -12.11 -2.43 15.93
CA LYS A 134 -12.75 -1.18 16.32
C LYS A 134 -11.81 0.00 16.09
N VAL A 135 -12.34 1.08 15.53
CA VAL A 135 -11.64 2.35 15.29
C VAL A 135 -12.08 3.39 16.31
N PHE A 136 -11.11 4.16 16.84
CA PHE A 136 -11.36 5.32 17.69
C PHE A 136 -11.55 6.59 16.85
N ALA A 137 -12.62 7.32 17.15
CA ALA A 137 -12.97 8.61 16.56
C ALA A 137 -13.77 9.41 17.60
N THR A 138 -13.12 9.74 18.72
CA THR A 138 -13.69 10.41 19.89
C THR A 138 -13.51 11.92 19.84
N GLY A 139 -12.72 12.42 18.88
CA GLY A 139 -12.32 13.83 18.79
C GLY A 139 -11.08 14.15 19.62
N VAL A 140 -10.37 13.13 20.11
CA VAL A 140 -9.15 13.26 20.90
C VAL A 140 -7.95 12.88 20.02
N GLU A 141 -7.15 13.88 19.65
CA GLU A 141 -6.05 13.72 18.69
C GLU A 141 -5.03 12.63 19.07
N SER A 142 -4.84 12.34 20.37
CA SER A 142 -3.90 11.32 20.85
C SER A 142 -4.38 9.88 20.61
N GLU A 143 -5.67 9.65 20.36
CA GLU A 143 -6.25 8.31 20.18
C GLU A 143 -7.03 8.13 18.88
N ASP A 144 -7.46 9.21 18.26
CA ASP A 144 -8.20 9.18 17.01
C ASP A 144 -7.42 8.43 15.91
N GLY A 145 -8.13 7.63 15.12
CA GLY A 145 -7.55 6.77 14.08
C GLY A 145 -6.87 5.51 14.60
N GLN A 146 -6.75 5.31 15.91
CA GLN A 146 -6.24 4.05 16.45
C GLN A 146 -7.22 2.91 16.19
N ILE A 147 -6.66 1.73 15.93
CA ILE A 147 -7.39 0.48 15.77
C ILE A 147 -7.08 -0.45 16.95
N THR A 148 -8.13 -1.08 17.49
CA THR A 148 -8.00 -2.10 18.53
C THR A 148 -8.82 -3.34 18.20
N ILE A 149 -8.45 -4.45 18.85
CA ILE A 149 -9.20 -5.70 18.79
C ILE A 149 -10.21 -5.72 19.94
N ASP A 150 -11.49 -5.48 19.65
CA ASP A 150 -12.57 -5.44 20.63
C ASP A 150 -13.51 -6.63 20.44
N LYS A 151 -13.37 -7.68 21.26
CA LYS A 151 -14.20 -8.90 21.14
C LYS A 151 -15.69 -8.69 21.39
N LYS A 152 -16.10 -7.57 22.00
CA LYS A 152 -17.49 -7.29 22.35
C LYS A 152 -18.19 -6.43 21.30
N GLN A 153 -17.50 -5.40 20.81
CA GLN A 153 -18.08 -4.38 19.93
C GLN A 153 -17.38 -4.25 18.57
N GLY A 154 -16.26 -4.95 18.35
CA GLY A 154 -15.50 -4.86 17.12
C GLY A 154 -16.17 -5.62 15.97
N LYS A 155 -16.13 -5.02 14.78
CA LYS A 155 -16.62 -5.65 13.54
C LYS A 155 -15.66 -6.76 13.11
N PRO A 156 -16.15 -7.95 12.73
CA PRO A 156 -15.32 -8.97 12.10
C PRO A 156 -14.72 -8.47 10.78
N VAL A 157 -13.40 -8.35 10.71
CA VAL A 157 -12.65 -7.88 9.54
C VAL A 157 -11.61 -8.92 9.17
N LYS A 158 -11.44 -9.19 7.88
CA LYS A 158 -10.39 -10.09 7.38
C LYS A 158 -9.06 -9.33 7.35
N VAL A 159 -8.15 -9.67 8.25
CA VAL A 159 -6.84 -9.01 8.40
C VAL A 159 -5.76 -9.85 7.75
N LEU A 160 -4.89 -9.23 6.95
CA LEU A 160 -3.67 -9.85 6.45
C LEU A 160 -2.64 -9.96 7.58
N GLU A 161 -2.22 -11.19 7.91
CA GLU A 161 -1.28 -11.48 9.01
C GLU A 161 0.16 -11.70 8.53
N ASN A 162 0.31 -12.19 7.30
CA ASN A 162 1.62 -12.46 6.75
C ASN A 162 1.62 -12.37 5.23
N VAL A 163 2.78 -11.98 4.70
CA VAL A 163 3.10 -11.98 3.27
C VAL A 163 4.54 -12.39 3.12
N ASN A 164 4.88 -13.14 2.06
CA ASN A 164 6.27 -13.36 1.71
C ASN A 164 6.81 -12.16 0.91
N PRO A 165 7.75 -11.35 1.45
CA PRO A 165 8.21 -10.15 0.75
C PRO A 165 8.87 -10.44 -0.58
N MET A 166 9.58 -11.57 -0.71
CA MET A 166 10.25 -11.92 -1.96
C MET A 166 9.26 -12.25 -3.07
N VAL A 167 8.20 -12.98 -2.73
CA VAL A 167 7.12 -13.27 -3.68
C VAL A 167 6.39 -12.00 -4.08
N TYR A 168 6.15 -11.08 -3.13
CA TYR A 168 5.61 -9.76 -3.42
C TYR A 168 6.47 -8.99 -4.44
N TYR A 169 7.78 -8.90 -4.21
CA TYR A 169 8.68 -8.18 -5.12
C TYR A 169 8.73 -8.83 -6.52
N ASP A 170 8.70 -10.16 -6.57
CA ASP A 170 8.69 -10.91 -7.83
C ASP A 170 7.38 -10.69 -8.59
N LEU A 171 6.23 -10.76 -7.93
CA LEU A 171 4.94 -10.50 -8.56
C LEU A 171 4.84 -9.07 -9.10
N PHE A 172 5.24 -8.08 -8.31
CA PHE A 172 5.25 -6.70 -8.74
C PHE A 172 6.14 -6.49 -9.97
N ALA A 173 7.36 -7.03 -9.95
CA ALA A 173 8.30 -6.88 -11.06
C ALA A 173 7.83 -7.64 -12.31
N ASN A 174 7.35 -8.88 -12.15
CA ASN A 174 6.83 -9.71 -13.24
C ASN A 174 5.64 -9.05 -13.94
N GLN A 175 4.71 -8.51 -13.16
CA GLN A 175 3.52 -7.85 -13.69
C GLN A 175 3.90 -6.63 -14.56
N LEU A 176 4.86 -5.82 -14.12
CA LEU A 176 5.29 -4.66 -14.89
C LEU A 176 6.19 -5.02 -16.08
N GLY A 177 6.88 -6.17 -16.02
CA GLY A 177 7.73 -6.67 -17.10
C GLY A 177 7.00 -7.53 -18.14
N ASP A 178 5.69 -7.76 -17.99
CA ASP A 178 4.90 -8.56 -18.93
C ASP A 178 4.63 -7.77 -20.22
N GLU A 179 5.37 -8.10 -21.27
CA GLU A 179 5.20 -7.49 -22.60
C GLU A 179 3.80 -7.68 -23.19
N LYS A 180 3.05 -8.71 -22.77
CA LYS A 180 1.68 -8.93 -23.26
C LYS A 180 0.69 -7.90 -22.73
N GLN A 181 0.99 -7.30 -21.58
CA GLN A 181 0.16 -6.30 -20.91
C GLN A 181 0.75 -4.89 -20.99
N SER A 182 1.97 -4.78 -21.51
CA SER A 182 2.62 -3.50 -21.75
C SER A 182 1.79 -2.69 -22.73
N ALA A 183 1.62 -1.41 -22.43
CA ALA A 183 0.89 -0.52 -23.30
C ALA A 183 1.57 -0.51 -24.67
N VAL A 184 0.81 -0.83 -25.71
CA VAL A 184 1.17 -0.54 -27.10
C VAL A 184 1.01 0.96 -27.29
N LEU A 185 1.82 1.75 -26.58
CA LEU A 185 2.02 3.13 -26.92
C LEU A 185 2.66 3.11 -28.29
N GLY A 186 1.94 3.61 -29.30
CA GLY A 186 2.60 4.17 -30.47
C GLY A 186 3.73 5.02 -29.93
N SER A 187 4.94 4.84 -30.45
CA SER A 187 6.14 5.45 -29.87
C SER A 187 5.87 6.92 -29.55
N PHE A 188 6.50 7.49 -28.52
CA PHE A 188 6.31 8.93 -28.22
C PHE A 188 6.48 9.81 -29.48
N TYR A 189 7.30 9.36 -30.43
CA TYR A 189 7.43 9.93 -31.76
C TYR A 189 6.15 9.86 -32.61
N GLU A 190 5.49 8.70 -32.68
CA GLU A 190 4.17 8.52 -33.32
C GLU A 190 3.07 9.32 -32.61
N GLN A 191 3.03 9.29 -31.28
CA GLN A 191 2.06 10.09 -30.49
C GLN A 191 2.25 11.59 -30.76
N ARG A 192 3.52 12.05 -30.75
CA ARG A 192 3.86 13.44 -31.06
C ARG A 192 3.52 13.80 -32.50
N ARG A 193 3.72 12.89 -33.46
CA ARG A 193 3.25 13.09 -34.84
C ARG A 193 1.74 13.29 -34.88
N ILE A 194 0.96 12.42 -34.23
CA ILE A 194 -0.51 12.53 -34.19
C ILE A 194 -0.94 13.88 -33.61
N TRP A 195 -0.39 14.29 -32.46
CA TRP A 195 -0.71 15.59 -31.84
C TRP A 195 -0.26 16.80 -32.66
N SER A 196 0.81 16.66 -33.44
CA SER A 196 1.34 17.74 -34.27
C SER A 196 0.71 17.79 -35.67
N THR A 197 -0.13 16.81 -36.03
CA THR A 197 -0.79 16.80 -37.33
C THR A 197 -2.08 17.61 -37.23
N PRO A 198 -2.26 18.69 -38.02
CA PRO A 198 -3.51 19.46 -38.01
C PRO A 198 -4.68 18.56 -38.40
N ASN A 199 -5.81 18.67 -37.67
CA ASN A 199 -7.04 17.98 -38.07
C ASN A 199 -7.43 18.43 -39.48
N LYS A 200 -7.58 17.46 -40.39
CA LYS A 200 -8.15 17.73 -41.71
C LYS A 200 -9.61 18.15 -41.50
N LYS A 201 -9.89 19.42 -41.78
CA LYS A 201 -11.27 19.92 -41.96
C LYS A 201 -11.87 19.30 -43.22
#